data_AF-A0A1B6BYD8-F1
#
_entry.id   AF-A0A1B6BYD8-F1
#
_cell.length_a   1.000
_cell.length_b   1.000
_cell.length_c   1.000
_cell.angle_alpha   90.00
_cell.angle_beta   90.00
_cell.angle_gamma   90.00
#
_symmetry.space_group_name_H-M   'P 1'
#
loop_
_entity.id
_entity.type
_entity.pdbx_description
1 polymer ?
#
loop_
_entity_poly.entity_id
_entity_poly.type
_entity_poly.pdbx_seq_one_letter_code
_entity_poly.pdbx_strand_id
1 'polypeptide(L)'
;MFLIFKILHFIVIILHFQQHDVFGSFEGKRLHQYKAIDNNMISNLANLTDMTRFKQILNNILVPRVVGTETHTKVKKYLINQMTGLNWSVETDPFEDETPNFGTLKFENIIARLNPNAERYLVLACHYDSKYMREGEFLGATDSAVPCTMMIDLAYALQDQLKTYAEKNLSLMFI
;
A
#
# COMPACT_ATOMS: atom_id res chain seq x y z
N MET A 1 44.91 -15.71 18.63
CA MET A 1 44.24 -14.69 19.48
C MET A 1 43.90 -13.39 18.73
N PHE A 2 44.72 -12.93 17.77
CA PHE A 2 44.47 -11.67 17.02
C PHE A 2 43.35 -11.71 15.97
N LEU A 3 43.01 -12.89 15.41
CA LEU A 3 41.96 -13.01 14.38
C LEU A 3 40.53 -12.86 14.95
N ILE A 4 40.31 -13.37 16.17
CA ILE A 4 39.00 -13.33 16.85
C ILE A 4 38.61 -11.89 17.23
N PHE A 5 39.58 -11.08 17.68
CA PHE A 5 39.35 -9.68 18.03
C PHE A 5 38.97 -8.80 16.82
N LYS A 6 39.52 -9.08 15.63
CA LYS A 6 39.15 -8.36 14.39
C LYS A 6 37.74 -8.70 13.91
N ILE A 7 37.35 -9.96 14.01
CA ILE A 7 35.99 -10.41 13.65
C ILE A 7 34.96 -9.79 14.61
N LEU A 8 35.25 -9.73 15.91
CA LEU A 8 34.35 -9.13 16.89
C LEU A 8 34.17 -7.62 16.68
N HIS A 9 35.25 -6.87 16.36
CA HIS A 9 35.15 -5.46 16.00
C HIS A 9 34.33 -5.23 14.73
N PHE A 10 34.50 -6.08 13.72
CA PHE A 10 33.75 -5.99 12.47
C PHE A 10 32.25 -6.25 12.68
N ILE A 11 31.91 -7.24 13.51
CA ILE A 11 30.52 -7.53 13.91
C ILE A 11 29.92 -6.38 14.71
N VAL A 12 30.65 -5.80 15.67
CA VAL A 12 30.18 -4.65 16.46
C VAL A 12 29.96 -3.42 15.57
N ILE A 13 30.82 -3.17 14.58
CA ILE A 13 30.64 -2.10 13.60
C ILE A 13 29.40 -2.35 12.75
N ILE A 14 29.21 -3.56 12.22
CA ILE A 14 28.01 -3.92 11.43
C ILE A 14 26.72 -3.74 12.26
N LEU A 15 26.73 -4.18 13.52
CA LEU A 15 25.58 -4.02 14.43
C LEU A 15 25.30 -2.54 14.77
N HIS A 16 26.35 -1.71 14.93
CA HIS A 16 26.19 -0.26 15.12
C HIS A 16 25.65 0.43 13.86
N PHE A 17 26.07 0.01 12.66
CA PHE A 17 25.51 0.52 11.40
C PHE A 17 24.03 0.15 11.26
N GLN A 18 23.63 -1.09 11.57
CA GLN A 18 22.21 -1.49 11.53
C GLN A 18 21.34 -0.72 12.53
N GLN A 19 21.86 -0.39 13.72
CA GLN A 19 21.11 0.41 14.70
C GLN A 19 20.98 1.89 14.28
N HIS A 20 21.97 2.47 13.60
CA HIS A 20 21.91 3.86 13.16
C HIS A 20 20.85 4.11 12.07
N ASP A 21 20.66 3.20 11.12
CA ASP A 21 19.63 3.34 10.07
C ASP A 21 18.21 3.21 10.65
N VAL A 22 18.01 2.30 11.62
CA VAL A 22 16.71 2.16 12.30
C VAL A 22 16.39 3.41 13.14
N PHE A 23 17.36 3.94 13.89
CA PHE A 23 17.17 5.19 14.65
C PHE A 23 16.90 6.40 13.75
N GLY A 24 17.55 6.47 12.58
CA GLY A 24 17.34 7.55 11.60
C GLY A 24 15.91 7.58 11.03
N SER A 25 15.31 6.42 10.79
CA SER A 25 13.93 6.31 10.27
C SER A 25 12.88 6.79 11.28
N PHE A 26 12.99 6.36 12.55
CA PHE A 26 12.06 6.76 13.62
C PHE A 26 12.15 8.25 13.97
N GLU A 27 13.36 8.79 14.14
CA GLU A 27 13.54 10.23 14.37
C GLU A 27 13.10 11.04 13.14
N GLY A 28 13.38 10.53 11.94
CA GLY A 28 12.91 11.13 10.70
C GLY A 28 11.39 11.28 10.64
N LYS A 29 10.61 10.31 11.14
CA LYS A 29 9.15 10.42 11.27
C LYS A 29 8.76 11.48 12.29
N ARG A 30 9.37 11.48 13.47
CA ARG A 30 9.05 12.39 14.58
C ARG A 30 9.31 13.86 14.23
N LEU A 31 10.38 14.11 13.48
CA LEU A 31 10.82 15.46 13.08
C LEU A 31 10.22 15.92 11.75
N HIS A 32 9.45 15.07 11.06
CA HIS A 32 8.88 15.41 9.76
C HIS A 32 7.90 16.58 9.88
N GLN A 33 8.05 17.58 9.02
CA GLN A 33 7.13 18.69 8.90
C GLN A 33 6.43 18.63 7.54
N TYR A 34 5.12 18.87 7.54
CA TYR A 34 4.37 19.01 6.31
C TYR A 34 4.79 20.29 5.59
N LYS A 35 4.75 20.28 4.27
CA LYS A 35 4.88 21.50 3.48
C LYS A 35 3.48 22.09 3.31
N ALA A 36 3.26 23.29 3.84
CA ALA A 36 2.01 24.00 3.62
C ALA A 36 1.81 24.28 2.12
N ILE A 37 0.57 24.20 1.67
CA ILE A 37 0.16 24.47 0.28
C ILE A 37 -0.75 25.71 0.28
N ASP A 38 -0.65 26.52 -0.77
CA ASP A 38 -1.47 27.72 -0.93
C ASP A 38 -2.78 27.44 -1.67
N ASN A 39 -3.65 28.45 -1.76
CA ASN A 39 -4.96 28.33 -2.42
C ASN A 39 -4.85 27.99 -3.91
N ASN A 40 -3.80 28.43 -4.60
CA ASN A 40 -3.60 28.10 -6.01
C ASN A 40 -3.25 26.61 -6.16
N MET A 41 -2.38 26.10 -5.28
CA MET A 41 -2.03 24.69 -5.26
C MET A 41 -3.22 23.82 -4.85
N ILE A 42 -4.04 24.25 -3.89
CA ILE A 42 -5.30 23.57 -3.53
C ILE A 42 -6.23 23.50 -4.75
N SER A 43 -6.43 24.63 -5.46
CA SER A 43 -7.26 24.66 -6.66
C SER A 43 -6.70 23.73 -7.75
N ASN A 44 -5.38 23.70 -7.94
CA ASN A 44 -4.75 22.82 -8.92
C ASN A 44 -4.95 21.34 -8.56
N LEU A 45 -4.80 20.95 -7.29
CA LEU A 45 -5.04 19.59 -6.83
C LEU A 45 -6.51 19.19 -6.95
N ALA A 46 -7.44 20.09 -6.62
CA ALA A 46 -8.88 19.83 -6.79
C ALA A 46 -9.25 19.55 -8.25
N ASN A 47 -8.60 20.23 -9.19
CA ASN A 47 -8.79 20.03 -10.63
C ASN A 47 -8.24 18.70 -11.17
N LEU A 48 -7.49 17.92 -10.37
CA LEU A 48 -7.03 16.58 -10.75
C LEU A 48 -8.12 15.50 -10.54
N THR A 49 -9.25 15.87 -9.94
CA THR A 49 -10.38 14.97 -9.69
C THR A 49 -10.95 14.47 -11.02
N ASP A 50 -11.10 13.16 -11.15
CA ASP A 50 -11.72 12.53 -12.32
C ASP A 50 -12.79 11.51 -11.88
N MET A 51 -14.05 11.96 -11.87
CA MET A 51 -15.16 11.10 -11.47
C MET A 51 -15.48 10.00 -12.48
N THR A 52 -15.01 10.10 -13.71
CA THR A 52 -15.19 9.03 -14.72
C THR A 52 -14.25 7.88 -14.39
N ARG A 53 -12.96 8.18 -14.17
CA ARG A 53 -11.96 7.20 -13.72
C ARG A 53 -12.37 6.59 -12.38
N PHE A 54 -12.80 7.40 -11.42
CA PHE A 54 -13.26 6.92 -10.11
C PHE A 54 -14.39 5.88 -10.24
N LYS A 55 -15.43 6.19 -11.03
CA LYS A 55 -16.55 5.26 -11.27
C LYS A 55 -16.10 4.00 -12.00
N GLN A 56 -15.20 4.13 -12.97
CA GLN A 56 -14.65 2.98 -13.70
C GLN A 56 -13.89 2.04 -12.76
N ILE A 57 -13.05 2.57 -11.86
CA ILE A 57 -12.35 1.77 -10.86
C ILE A 57 -13.34 1.11 -9.90
N LEU A 58 -14.27 1.89 -9.35
CA LEU A 58 -15.26 1.39 -8.40
C LEU A 58 -16.09 0.24 -8.98
N ASN A 59 -16.53 0.35 -10.23
CA ASN A 59 -17.34 -0.69 -10.88
C ASN A 59 -16.61 -2.04 -11.00
N ASN A 60 -15.28 -2.07 -11.01
CA ASN A 60 -14.49 -3.30 -11.04
C ASN A 60 -14.29 -3.92 -9.65
N ILE A 61 -14.49 -3.15 -8.58
CA ILE A 61 -14.29 -3.57 -7.18
C ILE A 61 -15.64 -3.84 -6.49
N LEU A 62 -16.69 -3.12 -6.87
CA LEU A 62 -18.03 -3.15 -6.27
C LEU A 62 -18.83 -4.39 -6.67
N VAL A 63 -18.29 -5.55 -6.29
CA VAL A 63 -18.87 -6.89 -6.47
C VAL A 63 -18.71 -7.68 -5.16
N PRO A 64 -19.49 -8.75 -4.93
CA PRO A 64 -19.22 -9.67 -3.83
C PRO A 64 -17.84 -10.30 -4.05
N ARG A 65 -16.98 -10.20 -3.05
CA ARG A 65 -15.55 -10.55 -3.11
C ARG A 65 -15.10 -11.15 -1.79
N VAL A 66 -15.81 -12.17 -1.33
CA VAL A 66 -15.46 -12.96 -0.14
C VAL A 66 -14.18 -13.75 -0.40
N VAL A 67 -13.28 -13.83 0.59
CA VAL A 67 -12.03 -14.59 0.48
C VAL A 67 -12.30 -16.02 -0.02
N GLY A 68 -11.47 -16.48 -0.96
CA GLY A 68 -11.59 -17.80 -1.59
C GLY A 68 -12.52 -17.86 -2.81
N THR A 69 -13.29 -16.81 -3.13
CA THR A 69 -14.12 -16.80 -4.35
C THR A 69 -13.33 -16.42 -5.60
N GLU A 70 -13.88 -16.77 -6.76
CA GLU A 70 -13.32 -16.34 -8.06
C GLU A 70 -13.36 -14.82 -8.21
N THR A 71 -14.43 -14.17 -7.74
CA THR A 71 -14.58 -12.71 -7.78
C THR A 71 -13.56 -12.00 -6.90
N HIS A 72 -13.25 -12.52 -5.71
CA HIS A 72 -12.15 -12.02 -4.88
C HIS A 72 -10.81 -12.10 -5.62
N THR A 73 -10.55 -13.22 -6.31
CA THR A 73 -9.34 -13.37 -7.14
C THR A 73 -9.30 -12.38 -8.31
N LYS A 74 -10.44 -12.11 -8.95
CA LYS A 74 -10.55 -11.11 -10.03
C LYS A 74 -10.26 -9.70 -9.52
N VAL A 75 -10.85 -9.31 -8.39
CA VAL A 75 -10.59 -8.00 -7.76
C VAL A 75 -9.12 -7.88 -7.39
N LYS A 76 -8.51 -8.89 -6.74
CA LYS A 76 -7.07 -8.89 -6.44
C LYS A 76 -6.21 -8.62 -7.68
N LYS A 77 -6.44 -9.37 -8.77
CA LYS A 77 -5.72 -9.18 -10.04
C LYS A 77 -5.94 -7.78 -10.61
N TYR A 78 -7.16 -7.26 -10.54
CA TYR A 78 -7.48 -5.92 -10.98
C TYR A 78 -6.67 -4.86 -10.21
N LEU A 79 -6.66 -4.91 -8.87
CA LEU A 79 -5.90 -3.99 -8.02
C LEU A 79 -4.39 -4.03 -8.34
N ILE A 80 -3.81 -5.23 -8.45
CA ILE A 80 -2.40 -5.42 -8.83
C ILE A 80 -2.12 -4.80 -10.21
N ASN A 81 -3.00 -5.02 -11.19
CA ASN A 81 -2.82 -4.50 -12.54
C ASN A 81 -2.92 -2.97 -12.61
N GLN A 82 -3.79 -2.34 -11.82
CA GLN A 82 -3.86 -0.87 -11.75
C GLN A 82 -2.56 -0.27 -11.24
N MET A 83 -2.01 -0.82 -10.14
CA MET A 83 -0.79 -0.30 -9.54
C MET A 83 0.46 -0.59 -10.38
N THR A 84 0.58 -1.80 -10.94
CA THR A 84 1.70 -2.12 -11.85
C THR A 84 1.65 -1.29 -13.14
N GLY A 85 0.45 -1.00 -13.67
CA GLY A 85 0.27 -0.10 -14.81
C GLY A 85 0.71 1.35 -14.56
N LEU A 86 0.78 1.76 -13.29
CA LEU A 86 1.35 3.05 -12.86
C LEU A 86 2.85 2.98 -12.53
N ASN A 87 3.51 1.88 -12.85
CA ASN A 87 4.92 1.58 -12.52
C ASN A 87 5.22 1.52 -11.01
N TRP A 88 4.23 1.17 -10.18
CA TRP A 88 4.48 0.83 -8.78
C TRP A 88 4.99 -0.60 -8.67
N SER A 89 5.89 -0.85 -7.73
CA SER A 89 6.32 -2.20 -7.36
C SER A 89 5.23 -2.84 -6.50
N VAL A 90 4.67 -3.96 -6.93
CA VAL A 90 3.60 -4.66 -6.21
C VAL A 90 4.07 -6.04 -5.80
N GLU A 91 3.95 -6.35 -4.53
CA GLU A 91 4.11 -7.69 -3.98
C GLU A 91 2.79 -8.17 -3.36
N THR A 92 2.69 -9.47 -3.16
CA THR A 92 1.62 -10.05 -2.35
C THR A 92 2.19 -10.84 -1.18
N ASP A 93 1.46 -10.82 -0.07
CA ASP A 93 1.81 -11.50 1.17
C ASP A 93 0.74 -12.57 1.47
N PRO A 94 0.93 -13.80 0.95
CA PRO A 94 -0.01 -14.89 1.13
C PRO A 94 0.21 -15.62 2.46
N PHE A 95 -0.88 -15.92 3.17
CA PHE A 95 -0.88 -16.75 4.36
C PHE A 95 -2.16 -17.60 4.45
N GLU A 96 -2.15 -18.62 5.29
CA GLU A 96 -3.31 -19.46 5.56
C GLU A 96 -3.74 -19.31 7.01
N ASP A 97 -5.04 -19.27 7.26
CA ASP A 97 -5.58 -19.20 8.62
C ASP A 97 -6.93 -19.93 8.73
N GLU A 98 -7.26 -20.41 9.92
CA GLU A 98 -8.50 -21.12 10.20
C GLU A 98 -9.67 -20.14 10.35
N THR A 99 -10.78 -20.40 9.66
CA THR A 99 -11.99 -19.58 9.72
C THR A 99 -13.18 -20.35 10.27
N PRO A 100 -14.11 -19.70 11.00
CA PRO A 100 -15.22 -20.40 11.64
C PRO A 100 -16.17 -21.14 10.69
N ASN A 101 -16.40 -20.61 9.49
CA ASN A 101 -17.44 -21.10 8.57
C ASN A 101 -16.91 -21.89 7.38
N PHE A 102 -15.64 -21.70 7.02
CA PHE A 102 -15.07 -22.24 5.78
C PHE A 102 -13.81 -23.08 6.01
N GLY A 103 -13.43 -23.33 7.27
CA GLY A 103 -12.17 -23.98 7.61
C GLY A 103 -10.98 -23.09 7.21
N THR A 104 -9.86 -23.72 6.85
CA THR A 104 -8.65 -22.99 6.44
C THR A 104 -8.85 -22.29 5.10
N LEU A 105 -8.66 -20.97 5.08
CA LEU A 105 -8.63 -20.16 3.87
C LEU A 105 -7.24 -19.58 3.63
N LYS A 106 -6.91 -19.37 2.35
CA LYS A 106 -5.73 -18.62 1.94
C LYS A 106 -6.09 -17.14 1.80
N PHE A 107 -5.48 -16.32 2.64
CA PHE A 107 -5.53 -14.87 2.59
C PHE A 107 -4.32 -14.33 1.84
N GLU A 108 -4.44 -13.11 1.31
CA GLU A 108 -3.37 -12.51 0.54
C GLU A 108 -3.49 -10.98 0.60
N ASN A 109 -2.56 -10.34 1.30
CA ASN A 109 -2.44 -8.88 1.30
C ASN A 109 -1.76 -8.44 -0.01
N ILE A 110 -2.09 -7.22 -0.48
CA ILE A 110 -1.48 -6.60 -1.66
C ILE A 110 -0.68 -5.40 -1.17
N ILE A 111 0.61 -5.35 -1.47
CA ILE A 111 1.47 -4.26 -0.99
C ILE A 111 2.08 -3.58 -2.21
N ALA A 112 1.69 -2.33 -2.46
CA ALA A 112 2.19 -1.53 -3.57
C ALA A 112 3.11 -0.41 -3.06
N ARG A 113 4.35 -0.35 -3.56
CA ARG A 113 5.35 0.66 -3.21
C ARG A 113 5.73 1.49 -4.42
N LEU A 114 5.73 2.81 -4.25
CA LEU A 114 6.19 3.72 -5.29
C LEU A 114 7.72 3.65 -5.46
N ASN A 115 8.46 3.68 -4.34
CA ASN A 115 9.89 3.36 -4.30
C ASN A 115 10.08 2.14 -3.39
N PRO A 116 10.34 0.92 -3.91
CA PRO A 116 10.50 -0.27 -3.07
C PRO A 116 11.74 -0.25 -2.16
N ASN A 117 12.69 0.66 -2.42
CA ASN A 117 13.94 0.79 -1.67
C ASN A 117 13.92 1.98 -0.69
N ALA A 118 12.78 2.63 -0.49
CA ALA A 118 12.70 3.75 0.45
C ALA A 118 12.86 3.29 1.91
N GLU A 119 13.54 4.10 2.72
CA GLU A 119 13.74 3.86 4.17
C GLU A 119 12.48 4.14 5.00
N ARG A 120 11.59 4.97 4.47
CA ARG A 120 10.36 5.45 5.13
C ARG A 120 9.21 5.51 4.14
N TYR A 121 8.02 5.13 4.63
CA TYR A 121 6.79 5.19 3.85
C TYR A 121 5.70 5.95 4.59
N LEU A 122 4.98 6.81 3.87
CA LEU A 122 3.61 7.15 4.24
C LEU A 122 2.72 5.99 3.74
N VAL A 123 2.12 5.27 4.69
CA VAL A 123 1.26 4.12 4.38
C VAL A 123 -0.20 4.54 4.37
N LEU A 124 -0.92 4.26 3.28
CA LEU A 124 -2.38 4.31 3.22
C LEU A 124 -2.91 2.87 3.09
N ALA A 125 -4.01 2.56 3.75
CA ALA A 125 -4.53 1.19 3.75
C ALA A 125 -6.05 1.07 3.65
N CYS A 126 -6.52 0.02 3.00
CA CYS A 126 -7.91 -0.46 2.99
C CYS A 126 -7.93 -1.99 3.07
N HIS A 127 -9.09 -2.59 3.30
CA HIS A 127 -9.29 -4.02 3.06
C HIS A 127 -10.09 -4.20 1.76
N TYR A 128 -9.68 -5.14 0.92
CA TYR A 128 -10.32 -5.35 -0.39
C TYR A 128 -11.31 -6.51 -0.41
N ASP A 129 -11.37 -7.34 0.62
CA ASP A 129 -12.39 -8.37 0.74
C ASP A 129 -13.77 -7.74 1.04
N SER A 130 -14.82 -8.54 0.88
CA SER A 130 -16.16 -8.19 1.36
C SER A 130 -16.61 -9.23 2.36
N LYS A 131 -17.32 -8.79 3.40
CA LYS A 131 -17.90 -9.67 4.41
C LYS A 131 -18.81 -10.74 3.78
N TYR A 132 -18.61 -11.99 4.16
CA TYR A 132 -19.57 -13.05 3.90
C TYR A 132 -20.87 -12.80 4.66
N MET A 133 -21.99 -12.81 3.95
CA MET A 133 -23.34 -12.79 4.50
C MET A 133 -24.04 -14.08 4.14
N ARG A 134 -24.67 -14.73 5.12
CA ARG A 134 -25.42 -15.98 4.91
C ARG A 134 -26.62 -15.76 3.98
N GLU A 135 -27.22 -14.59 4.07
CA GLU A 135 -28.39 -14.19 3.31
C GLU A 135 -28.05 -13.00 2.42
N GLY A 136 -28.28 -13.17 1.11
CA GLY A 136 -28.06 -12.13 0.12
C GLY A 136 -26.60 -11.87 -0.24
N GLU A 137 -26.42 -10.93 -1.18
CA GLU A 137 -25.10 -10.48 -1.62
C GLU A 137 -24.73 -9.18 -0.90
N PHE A 138 -23.52 -9.14 -0.34
CA PHE A 138 -22.97 -7.93 0.26
C PHE A 138 -21.84 -7.38 -0.61
N LEU A 139 -22.08 -6.20 -1.19
CA LEU A 139 -21.10 -5.54 -2.06
C LEU A 139 -20.03 -4.79 -1.29
N GLY A 140 -20.24 -4.43 -0.03
CA GLY A 140 -19.26 -3.68 0.75
C GLY A 140 -18.83 -2.38 0.07
N ALA A 141 -19.79 -1.52 -0.30
CA ALA A 141 -19.52 -0.29 -1.06
C ALA A 141 -18.60 0.66 -0.30
N THR A 142 -19.02 1.08 0.89
CA THR A 142 -18.20 1.88 1.81
C THR A 142 -17.22 1.02 2.60
N ASP A 143 -17.36 -0.30 2.53
CA ASP A 143 -16.69 -1.30 3.39
C ASP A 143 -16.07 -2.44 2.55
N SER A 144 -14.96 -2.23 1.83
CA SER A 144 -14.26 -0.97 1.61
C SER A 144 -13.94 -0.74 0.12
N ALA A 145 -14.91 -0.99 -0.77
CA ALA A 145 -14.72 -0.80 -2.22
C ALA A 145 -14.38 0.66 -2.58
N VAL A 146 -15.07 1.63 -1.97
CA VAL A 146 -14.81 3.07 -2.13
C VAL A 146 -13.41 3.44 -1.61
N PRO A 147 -12.99 3.09 -0.38
CA PRO A 147 -11.61 3.30 0.07
C PRO A 147 -10.54 2.75 -0.88
N CYS A 148 -10.69 1.51 -1.37
CA CYS A 148 -9.71 0.95 -2.31
C CYS A 148 -9.73 1.67 -3.67
N THR A 149 -10.91 2.14 -4.11
CA THR A 149 -11.03 3.03 -5.28
C THR A 149 -10.29 4.35 -5.06
N MET A 150 -10.46 4.99 -3.90
CA MET A 150 -9.82 6.26 -3.57
C MET A 150 -8.29 6.15 -3.59
N MET A 151 -7.73 5.04 -3.10
CA MET A 151 -6.28 4.83 -3.13
C MET A 151 -5.74 4.74 -4.56
N ILE A 152 -6.37 3.94 -5.43
CA ILE A 152 -5.98 3.83 -6.84
C ILE A 152 -6.17 5.16 -7.57
N ASP A 153 -7.32 5.82 -7.37
CA ASP A 153 -7.62 7.10 -8.00
C ASP A 153 -6.62 8.19 -7.59
N LEU A 154 -6.19 8.20 -6.33
CA LEU A 154 -5.14 9.09 -5.83
C LEU A 154 -3.81 8.86 -6.55
N ALA A 155 -3.41 7.60 -6.77
CA ALA A 155 -2.19 7.29 -7.51
C ALA A 155 -2.25 7.77 -8.96
N TYR A 156 -3.41 7.66 -9.63
CA TYR A 156 -3.61 8.21 -10.97
C TYR A 156 -3.61 9.74 -10.99
N ALA A 157 -4.36 10.37 -10.08
CA ALA A 157 -4.52 11.81 -10.00
C ALA A 157 -3.18 12.52 -9.72
N LEU A 158 -2.37 11.94 -8.84
CA LEU A 158 -1.09 12.51 -8.41
C LEU A 158 0.12 11.93 -9.14
N GLN A 159 -0.06 11.14 -10.21
CA GLN A 159 1.02 10.39 -10.85
C GLN A 159 2.23 11.27 -11.21
N ASP A 160 1.98 12.49 -11.70
CA ASP A 160 3.04 13.41 -12.11
C ASP A 160 3.77 14.02 -10.91
N GLN A 161 3.03 14.36 -9.86
CA GLN A 161 3.58 14.89 -8.61
C GLN A 161 4.39 13.81 -7.88
N LEU A 162 3.93 12.57 -7.94
CA LEU A 162 4.53 11.41 -7.27
C LEU A 162 5.84 10.95 -7.92
N LYS A 163 6.12 11.26 -9.20
CA LYS A 163 7.41 10.95 -9.85
C LYS A 163 8.61 11.39 -9.03
N THR A 164 8.51 12.54 -8.36
CA THR A 164 9.60 13.07 -7.51
C THR A 164 9.90 12.24 -6.25
N TYR A 165 8.99 11.34 -5.84
CA TYR A 165 9.10 10.46 -4.68
C TYR A 165 9.42 9.00 -5.03
N ALA A 166 9.52 8.67 -6.33
CA ALA A 166 9.88 7.33 -6.81
C ALA A 166 11.34 6.95 -6.51
N GLU A 167 12.19 7.93 -6.18
CA GLU A 167 13.61 7.73 -5.89
C GLU A 167 14.02 8.30 -4.51
N LYS A 168 13.07 8.74 -3.69
CA LYS A 168 13.34 9.37 -2.39
C LYS A 168 13.30 8.35 -1.25
N ASN A 169 14.04 8.62 -0.18
CA ASN A 169 14.03 7.82 1.06
C ASN A 169 12.69 7.90 1.82
N LEU A 170 11.89 8.95 1.59
CA LEU A 170 10.49 9.02 2.00
C LEU A 170 9.62 8.83 0.75
N SER A 171 8.81 7.77 0.73
CA SER A 171 7.94 7.45 -0.40
C SER A 171 6.54 7.01 0.06
N LEU A 172 5.71 6.54 -0.86
CA LEU A 172 4.35 6.04 -0.58
C LEU A 172 4.30 4.52 -0.65
N MET A 173 3.47 3.94 0.24
CA MET A 173 3.10 2.54 0.22
C MET A 173 1.59 2.41 0.42
N PHE A 174 0.95 1.57 -0.39
CA PHE A 174 -0.44 1.19 -0.24
C PHE A 174 -0.55 -0.27 0.19
N ILE A 175 -1.45 -0.54 1.14
CA ILE A 175 -1.75 -1.89 1.66
C ILE A 175 -3.25 -2.16 1.57
#